data_AF-A0A9W4I1G0-F1
#
_entry.id   AF-A0A9W4I1G0-F1
#
_cell.length_a   1.000
_cell.length_b   1.000
_cell.length_c   1.000
_cell.angle_alpha   90.00
_cell.angle_beta   90.00
_cell.angle_gamma   90.00
#
_symmetry.space_group_name_H-M   'P 1'
#
loop_
_entity.id
_entity.type
_entity.pdbx_description
1 polymer ?
#
loop_
_entity_poly.entity_id
_entity_poly.type
_entity_poly.pdbx_seq_one_letter_code
_entity_poly.pdbx_strand_id
1 'polypeptide(L)'
;MPRPANLRTGSTGYEYGQLRNNDTAYGKRDVADCKFPSIPKKADKTSKRNAIWGIIGTASFLMVGFMGVAIAFTVMFAVKSLNFRDYRPGNPSPDSPEYALYKNTRFEECYSTRASTANCAAILVALKRTGINKITGFGDNNLGYLGSNTVFDEGSRSISDWCEAMSCFNDYKVIPSTIRDSAIWPNLLTSWTASAGFVLGSLVQLCLQQKALYSKRNMYEPCKGLGDVHWYSWPFIVIDLCSFIWWWILFGKLVAAPESAATPFIVGWVIPWKYAGQFRYHPFSCAFRKNRRGQMVIRWTFYILAAIQWIASLYVIHVNFPSGLSTSWGLRAPNPSYDCVQSQIEAAPGASTCSATQICSRNWLFVDPGFEPAYQHSNSIIAIGIMFLALTLTALSPLAMMAFACFQREKSPGLSPRSMLRWSDPGPIAILSILSLFEIIVGCILVDDIVKRLGVTPDAAVIFDWECQAIHVALSPWRYYIDVHYEQGWRIAKMWFNS
;
A
#
# COMPACT_ATOMS: atom_id res chain seq x y z
N MET A 1 -63.37 -13.90 -20.69
CA MET A 1 -62.49 -13.80 -19.51
C MET A 1 -61.28 -14.72 -19.70
N PRO A 2 -60.08 -14.20 -20.02
CA PRO A 2 -58.87 -15.01 -20.10
C PRO A 2 -58.15 -15.07 -18.74
N ARG A 3 -57.66 -16.27 -18.37
CA ARG A 3 -56.85 -16.54 -17.17
C ARG A 3 -55.55 -15.72 -17.16
N PRO A 4 -55.11 -15.17 -16.02
CA PRO A 4 -53.80 -14.56 -15.91
C PRO A 4 -52.71 -15.65 -15.95
N ALA A 5 -51.73 -15.46 -16.82
CA ALA A 5 -50.56 -16.32 -16.92
C ALA A 5 -49.67 -16.17 -15.68
N ASN A 6 -49.16 -17.31 -15.21
CA ASN A 6 -48.20 -17.44 -14.12
C ASN A 6 -47.05 -16.43 -14.25
N LEU A 7 -46.98 -15.48 -13.31
CA LEU A 7 -45.79 -14.70 -12.99
C LEU A 7 -44.71 -15.66 -12.47
N ARG A 8 -43.95 -16.27 -13.38
CA ARG A 8 -42.63 -16.80 -13.05
C ARG A 8 -41.80 -15.61 -12.58
N THR A 9 -41.50 -15.56 -11.29
CA THR A 9 -40.42 -14.76 -10.71
C THR A 9 -39.11 -15.20 -11.38
N GLY A 10 -38.80 -14.56 -12.50
CA GLY A 10 -37.59 -14.79 -13.28
C GLY A 10 -36.39 -14.46 -12.41
N SER A 11 -35.69 -15.48 -11.92
CA SER A 11 -34.41 -15.30 -11.27
C SER A 11 -33.48 -14.63 -12.28
N THR A 12 -32.94 -13.46 -11.93
CA THR A 12 -32.00 -12.63 -12.70
C THR A 12 -30.61 -13.27 -12.79
N GLY A 13 -30.56 -14.55 -13.16
CA GLY A 13 -29.33 -15.28 -13.41
C GLY A 13 -28.87 -15.05 -14.84
N TYR A 14 -28.05 -14.01 -15.05
CA TYR A 14 -27.34 -13.77 -16.30
C TYR A 14 -26.63 -15.06 -16.76
N GLU A 15 -26.85 -15.47 -18.02
CA GLU A 15 -26.17 -16.62 -18.65
C GLU A 15 -24.69 -16.26 -18.91
N TYR A 16 -23.86 -16.39 -17.89
CA TYR A 16 -22.41 -16.62 -18.06
C TYR A 16 -22.23 -18.04 -18.57
N GLY A 17 -21.25 -18.28 -19.46
CA GLY A 17 -21.06 -19.53 -20.21
C GLY A 17 -21.53 -20.78 -19.49
N GLN A 18 -22.82 -21.11 -19.66
CA GLN A 18 -23.38 -22.38 -19.27
C GLN A 18 -23.03 -23.32 -20.42
N LEU A 19 -22.30 -24.37 -20.13
CA LEU A 19 -22.13 -25.45 -21.09
C LEU A 19 -23.43 -26.22 -21.13
N ARG A 20 -24.32 -25.79 -22.02
CA ARG A 20 -25.61 -26.41 -22.27
C ARG A 20 -25.35 -27.83 -22.82
N ASN A 21 -25.74 -28.85 -22.08
CA ASN A 21 -25.80 -30.21 -22.62
C ASN A 21 -26.97 -30.31 -23.61
N ASN A 22 -26.72 -30.96 -24.75
CA ASN A 22 -27.76 -31.47 -25.63
C ASN A 22 -28.48 -32.63 -24.95
N ASP A 23 -29.80 -32.66 -25.08
CA ASP A 23 -30.70 -33.67 -24.54
C ASP A 23 -30.43 -35.07 -25.13
N THR A 24 -30.39 -36.10 -24.27
CA THR A 24 -30.74 -37.47 -24.65
C THR A 24 -31.81 -38.01 -23.70
N ALA A 25 -32.67 -38.87 -24.25
CA ALA A 25 -34.02 -39.18 -23.80
C ALA A 25 -34.18 -40.01 -22.51
N TYR A 26 -33.17 -40.10 -21.63
CA TYR A 26 -33.28 -40.88 -20.40
C TYR A 26 -32.68 -40.18 -19.18
N GLY A 27 -33.56 -39.81 -18.23
CA GLY A 27 -33.23 -39.70 -16.80
C GLY A 27 -32.34 -38.52 -16.39
N LYS A 28 -32.98 -37.37 -16.17
CA LYS A 28 -32.38 -36.15 -15.59
C LYS A 28 -31.78 -36.42 -14.20
N ARG A 29 -30.47 -36.63 -14.09
CA ARG A 29 -29.71 -36.18 -12.90
C ARG A 29 -29.39 -34.72 -13.13
N ASP A 30 -29.76 -33.85 -12.20
CA ASP A 30 -29.35 -32.44 -12.15
C ASP A 30 -27.81 -32.35 -12.05
N VAL A 31 -27.12 -32.46 -13.17
CA VAL A 31 -25.69 -32.12 -13.29
C VAL A 31 -25.64 -30.59 -13.23
N ALA A 32 -25.05 -30.07 -12.16
CA ALA A 32 -25.03 -28.66 -11.86
C ALA A 32 -24.19 -27.88 -12.89
N ASP A 33 -24.77 -26.87 -13.53
CA ASP A 33 -24.04 -25.92 -14.36
C ASP A 33 -23.08 -25.08 -13.51
N CYS A 34 -21.84 -25.55 -13.35
CA CYS A 34 -20.74 -24.76 -12.80
C CYS A 34 -20.57 -23.48 -13.64
N LYS A 35 -20.66 -22.31 -13.00
CA LYS A 35 -20.44 -21.02 -13.67
C LYS A 35 -18.97 -20.64 -13.65
N PHE A 36 -18.41 -20.38 -14.82
CA PHE A 36 -17.04 -19.88 -15.00
C PHE A 36 -17.05 -18.45 -15.55
N PRO A 37 -16.01 -17.65 -15.27
CA PRO A 37 -15.89 -16.33 -15.87
C PRO A 37 -15.81 -16.44 -17.41
N SER A 38 -16.38 -15.45 -18.09
CA SER A 38 -16.40 -15.39 -19.56
C SER A 38 -15.03 -15.14 -20.19
N ILE A 39 -14.07 -14.69 -19.40
CA ILE A 39 -12.67 -14.47 -19.76
C ILE A 39 -11.83 -15.20 -18.70
N PRO A 40 -10.65 -15.76 -19.05
CA PRO A 40 -10.35 -16.19 -20.41
C PRO A 40 -11.31 -17.34 -20.79
N LYS A 41 -11.84 -17.28 -22.03
CA LYS A 41 -12.71 -18.33 -22.56
C LYS A 41 -11.96 -19.66 -22.61
N LYS A 42 -12.69 -20.76 -22.48
CA LYS A 42 -12.16 -22.10 -22.77
C LYS A 42 -11.58 -22.07 -24.18
N ALA A 43 -10.28 -22.33 -24.29
CA ALA A 43 -9.59 -22.32 -25.57
C ALA A 43 -9.75 -23.68 -26.26
N ASP A 44 -10.26 -23.67 -27.48
CA ASP A 44 -10.40 -24.90 -28.28
C ASP A 44 -9.04 -25.42 -28.78
N LYS A 45 -8.06 -24.50 -28.94
CA LYS A 45 -6.70 -24.84 -29.38
C LYS A 45 -5.77 -25.05 -28.17
N THR A 46 -5.05 -26.17 -28.17
CA THR A 46 -4.03 -26.51 -27.16
C THR A 46 -2.97 -25.43 -27.02
N SER A 47 -2.56 -24.77 -28.11
CA SER A 47 -1.56 -23.68 -28.08
C SER A 47 -2.05 -22.48 -27.28
N LYS A 48 -3.30 -22.03 -27.48
CA LYS A 48 -3.92 -20.93 -26.73
C LYS A 48 -4.09 -21.29 -25.25
N ARG A 49 -4.47 -22.53 -24.95
CA ARG A 49 -4.54 -23.05 -23.59
C ARG A 49 -3.16 -22.96 -22.91
N ASN A 50 -2.13 -23.49 -23.56
CA ASN A 50 -0.77 -23.47 -23.01
C ASN A 50 -0.25 -22.04 -22.80
N ALA A 51 -0.62 -21.09 -23.68
CA ALA A 51 -0.28 -19.68 -23.50
C ALA A 51 -0.95 -19.08 -22.26
N ILE A 52 -2.24 -19.33 -22.02
CA ILE A 52 -2.95 -18.86 -20.82
C ILE A 52 -2.30 -19.43 -19.55
N TRP A 53 -2.04 -20.74 -19.53
CA TRP A 53 -1.35 -21.39 -18.41
C TRP A 53 0.06 -20.85 -18.20
N GLY A 54 0.79 -20.61 -19.30
CA GLY A 54 2.12 -19.99 -19.27
C GLY A 54 2.09 -18.61 -18.62
N ILE A 55 1.17 -17.73 -19.03
CA ILE A 55 1.05 -16.37 -18.47
C ILE A 55 0.75 -16.40 -16.98
N ILE A 56 -0.27 -17.17 -16.56
CA ILE A 56 -0.64 -17.25 -15.13
C ILE A 56 0.49 -17.91 -14.33
N GLY A 57 1.13 -18.94 -14.88
CA GLY A 57 2.27 -19.63 -14.26
C GLY A 57 3.47 -18.70 -14.07
N THR A 58 3.86 -17.95 -15.09
CA THR A 58 4.94 -16.96 -15.03
C THR A 58 4.64 -15.87 -14.01
N ALA A 59 3.43 -15.30 -14.02
CA ALA A 59 3.04 -14.29 -13.03
C ALA A 59 3.11 -14.85 -11.60
N SER A 60 2.60 -16.07 -11.39
CA SER A 60 2.65 -16.72 -10.08
C SER A 60 4.09 -16.99 -9.62
N PHE A 61 4.94 -17.47 -10.53
CA PHE A 61 6.35 -17.74 -10.26
C PHE A 61 7.10 -16.46 -9.87
N LEU A 62 6.91 -15.37 -10.62
CA LEU A 62 7.51 -14.07 -10.32
C LEU A 62 7.04 -13.54 -8.96
N MET A 63 5.73 -13.59 -8.68
CA MET A 63 5.20 -13.13 -7.39
C MET A 63 5.77 -13.94 -6.22
N VAL A 64 5.86 -15.27 -6.34
CA VAL A 64 6.48 -16.11 -5.30
C VAL A 64 7.97 -15.80 -5.16
N GLY A 65 8.68 -15.57 -6.27
CA GLY A 65 10.09 -15.16 -6.25
C GLY A 65 10.30 -13.84 -5.51
N PHE A 66 9.56 -12.80 -5.86
CA PHE A 66 9.62 -11.52 -5.17
C PHE A 66 9.20 -11.63 -3.69
N MET A 67 8.22 -12.49 -3.38
CA MET A 67 7.82 -12.74 -2.00
C MET A 67 8.97 -13.36 -1.20
N GLY A 68 9.65 -14.35 -1.76
CA GLY A 68 10.82 -14.98 -1.15
C GLY A 68 11.95 -13.97 -0.91
N VAL A 69 12.18 -13.08 -1.88
CA VAL A 69 13.13 -11.97 -1.74
C VAL A 69 12.71 -11.04 -0.61
N ALA A 70 11.47 -10.54 -0.60
CA ALA A 70 10.94 -9.65 0.44
C ALA A 70 11.02 -10.27 1.84
N ILE A 71 10.69 -11.56 1.98
CA ILE A 71 10.82 -12.31 3.24
C ILE A 71 12.29 -12.40 3.66
N ALA A 72 13.18 -12.83 2.75
CA ALA A 72 14.61 -12.96 3.04
C ALA A 72 15.22 -11.63 3.49
N PHE A 73 14.84 -10.52 2.86
CA PHE A 73 15.28 -9.18 3.25
C PHE A 73 14.66 -8.70 4.55
N THR A 74 13.37 -8.97 4.79
CA THR A 74 12.74 -8.67 6.08
C THR A 74 13.45 -9.39 7.22
N VAL A 75 13.72 -10.69 7.05
CA VAL A 75 14.47 -11.51 8.01
C VAL A 75 15.90 -10.99 8.14
N MET A 76 16.58 -10.72 7.03
CA MET A 76 17.95 -10.21 7.07
C MET A 76 18.00 -8.87 7.80
N PHE A 77 17.09 -7.93 7.57
CA PHE A 77 17.08 -6.64 8.26
C PHE A 77 16.66 -6.78 9.71
N ALA A 78 15.71 -7.67 10.05
CA ALA A 78 15.34 -7.95 11.43
C ALA A 78 16.51 -8.58 12.21
N VAL A 79 17.15 -9.61 11.66
CA VAL A 79 18.28 -10.32 12.29
C VAL A 79 19.56 -9.48 12.27
N LYS A 80 19.87 -8.79 11.16
CA LYS A 80 21.01 -7.86 11.13
C LYS A 80 20.75 -6.61 11.95
N SER A 81 19.51 -6.21 12.25
CA SER A 81 19.27 -5.15 13.25
C SER A 81 19.71 -5.60 14.66
N LEU A 82 19.55 -6.90 14.97
CA LEU A 82 20.04 -7.50 16.21
C LEU A 82 21.56 -7.67 16.21
N ASN A 83 22.17 -7.92 15.04
CA ASN A 83 23.61 -8.17 14.89
C ASN A 83 24.43 -6.96 14.44
N PHE A 84 23.85 -5.77 14.26
CA PHE A 84 24.59 -4.52 14.05
C PHE A 84 25.17 -4.01 15.38
N ARG A 85 25.93 -4.90 16.05
CA ARG A 85 26.74 -4.62 17.24
C ARG A 85 27.92 -3.69 16.94
N ASP A 86 28.26 -3.52 15.65
CA ASP A 86 29.50 -2.87 15.22
C ASP A 86 29.36 -1.39 14.86
N TYR A 87 28.15 -0.85 14.66
CA TYR A 87 27.97 0.59 14.45
C TYR A 87 27.69 1.35 15.75
N ARG A 88 27.13 0.66 16.77
CA ARG A 88 27.13 1.13 18.16
C ARG A 88 27.00 -0.06 19.11
N PRO A 89 27.92 -0.25 20.07
CA PRO A 89 27.72 -1.22 21.14
C PRO A 89 26.58 -0.71 22.04
N GLY A 90 25.36 -1.14 21.75
CA GLY A 90 24.18 -0.86 22.57
C GLY A 90 23.13 -0.02 21.84
N ASN A 91 22.51 -0.59 20.79
CA ASN A 91 21.26 -0.07 20.22
C ASN A 91 20.35 0.37 21.37
N PRO A 92 20.14 1.68 21.58
CA PRO A 92 19.60 2.14 22.83
C PRO A 92 18.11 1.77 22.81
N SER A 93 17.64 1.19 23.93
CA SER A 93 16.24 0.74 24.07
C SER A 93 15.28 1.83 23.59
N PRO A 94 14.10 1.52 23.02
CA PRO A 94 13.11 2.54 22.67
C PRO A 94 12.79 3.50 23.83
N ASP A 95 12.97 3.05 25.07
CA ASP A 95 12.76 3.82 26.29
C ASP A 95 13.98 4.64 26.75
N SER A 96 15.09 4.56 26.02
CA SER A 96 16.31 5.30 26.32
C SER A 96 16.20 6.77 25.89
N PRO A 97 16.83 7.70 26.63
CA PRO A 97 17.01 9.09 26.18
C PRO A 97 17.77 9.17 24.84
N GLU A 98 18.72 8.25 24.65
CA GLU A 98 19.43 7.90 23.40
C GLU A 98 18.51 7.95 22.17
N TYR A 99 17.50 7.10 22.24
CA TYR A 99 16.57 6.86 21.17
C TYR A 99 15.66 8.06 20.88
N ALA A 100 15.23 8.79 21.92
CA ALA A 100 14.39 9.98 21.78
C ALA A 100 15.09 11.12 21.01
N LEU A 101 16.42 11.19 21.08
CA LEU A 101 17.23 12.20 20.40
C LEU A 101 17.56 11.81 18.96
N TYR A 102 18.05 10.58 18.74
CA TYR A 102 18.70 10.23 17.48
C TYR A 102 18.02 9.14 16.67
N LYS A 103 17.06 8.40 17.25
CA LYS A 103 16.14 7.50 16.53
C LYS A 103 16.84 6.51 15.58
N ASN A 104 17.97 5.96 16.02
CA ASN A 104 18.81 5.01 15.28
C ASN A 104 19.44 5.57 13.98
N THR A 105 19.86 6.83 14.02
CA THR A 105 20.55 7.52 12.92
C THR A 105 22.03 7.70 13.26
N ARG A 106 22.87 7.99 12.26
CA ARG A 106 24.27 8.41 12.49
C ARG A 106 24.42 9.89 12.89
N PHE A 107 23.31 10.57 13.21
CA PHE A 107 23.33 12.00 13.53
C PHE A 107 24.29 12.32 14.67
N GLU A 108 24.29 11.55 15.76
CA GLU A 108 25.13 11.86 16.92
C GLU A 108 26.63 11.84 16.59
N GLU A 109 27.08 10.87 15.79
CA GLU A 109 28.47 10.77 15.35
C GLU A 109 28.87 11.97 14.50
N CYS A 110 27.98 12.40 13.62
CA CYS A 110 28.25 13.48 12.67
C CYS A 110 28.14 14.86 13.33
N TYR A 111 27.20 15.03 14.25
CA TYR A 111 27.02 16.22 15.08
C TYR A 111 28.22 16.44 16.03
N SER A 112 28.72 15.36 16.64
CA SER A 112 29.83 15.42 17.60
C SER A 112 31.22 15.57 16.96
N THR A 113 31.34 15.27 15.67
CA THR A 113 32.59 15.42 14.93
C THR A 113 32.83 16.90 14.59
N ARG A 114 34.06 17.40 14.75
CA ARG A 114 34.41 18.76 14.29
C ARG A 114 34.39 18.80 12.76
N ALA A 115 33.78 19.84 12.20
CA ALA A 115 33.79 20.09 10.76
C ALA A 115 35.24 20.09 10.23
N SER A 116 35.56 19.16 9.33
CA SER A 116 36.94 18.95 8.86
C SER A 116 37.43 20.01 7.87
N THR A 117 36.51 20.62 7.11
CA THR A 117 36.86 21.35 5.88
C THR A 117 35.98 22.54 5.53
N ALA A 118 34.80 22.71 6.13
CA ALA A 118 33.83 23.73 5.71
C ALA A 118 33.76 24.98 6.60
N ASN A 119 33.59 26.13 5.96
CA ASN A 119 33.08 27.33 6.63
C ASN A 119 31.59 27.11 6.95
N CYS A 120 31.28 26.70 8.18
CA CYS A 120 29.90 26.46 8.61
C CYS A 120 28.98 27.65 8.36
N ALA A 121 29.48 28.89 8.39
CA ALA A 121 28.68 30.05 8.02
C ALA A 121 28.22 29.99 6.55
N ALA A 122 29.07 29.51 5.63
CA ALA A 122 28.70 29.33 4.22
C ALA A 122 27.66 28.23 4.04
N ILE A 123 27.78 27.10 4.76
CA ILE A 123 26.79 26.01 4.74
C ILE A 123 25.44 26.52 5.25
N LEU A 124 25.42 27.17 6.41
CA LEU A 124 24.18 27.68 7.00
C LEU A 124 23.53 28.77 6.13
N VAL A 125 24.32 29.63 5.48
CA VAL A 125 23.81 30.63 4.52
C VAL A 125 23.25 29.95 3.26
N ALA A 126 23.92 28.93 2.74
CA ALA A 126 23.43 28.17 1.59
C ALA A 126 22.10 27.47 1.90
N LEU A 127 21.99 26.84 3.08
CA LEU A 127 20.73 26.27 3.57
C LEU A 127 19.65 27.33 3.68
N LYS A 128 19.97 28.53 4.19
CA LYS A 128 19.04 29.65 4.30
C LYS A 128 18.59 30.23 2.93
N ARG A 129 19.43 30.13 1.89
CA ARG A 129 19.17 30.74 0.56
C ARG A 129 18.47 29.82 -0.43
N THR A 130 18.75 28.53 -0.40
CA THR A 130 18.30 27.53 -1.40
C THR A 130 16.78 27.29 -1.46
N GLY A 131 15.97 28.00 -0.69
CA GLY A 131 14.50 27.83 -0.71
C GLY A 131 14.01 26.49 -0.14
N ILE A 132 14.92 25.63 0.32
CA ILE A 132 14.66 24.38 1.06
C ILE A 132 13.95 24.67 2.41
N ASN A 133 13.86 25.94 2.79
CA ASN A 133 13.31 26.47 4.04
C ASN A 133 11.78 26.51 4.14
N LYS A 134 11.04 26.08 3.12
CA LYS A 134 9.56 26.17 3.14
C LYS A 134 8.95 24.78 3.21
N ILE A 135 8.57 24.36 4.41
CA ILE A 135 7.59 23.28 4.57
C ILE A 135 6.22 23.85 4.21
N THR A 136 5.57 23.23 3.22
CA THR A 136 4.22 23.61 2.77
C THR A 136 3.26 23.62 3.96
N GLY A 137 2.46 24.68 4.12
CA GLY A 137 1.53 24.84 5.23
C GLY A 137 2.05 25.59 6.46
N PHE A 138 3.35 25.92 6.53
CA PHE A 138 3.94 26.65 7.67
C PHE A 138 4.49 28.05 7.38
N GLY A 139 4.37 28.58 6.16
CA GLY A 139 4.76 29.98 5.85
C GLY A 139 6.26 30.29 6.03
N ASP A 140 6.61 31.58 6.11
CA ASP A 140 7.99 32.08 6.23
C ASP A 140 8.49 32.08 7.71
N ASN A 141 8.25 31.00 8.45
CA ASN A 141 8.50 30.91 9.90
C ASN A 141 9.99 30.79 10.31
N ASN A 142 10.95 31.30 9.51
CA ASN A 142 12.40 31.12 9.76
C ASN A 142 12.76 29.65 10.08
N LEU A 143 12.11 28.73 9.38
CA LEU A 143 12.38 27.32 9.45
C LEU A 143 13.47 26.97 8.44
N GLY A 144 14.25 25.93 8.72
CA GLY A 144 14.90 25.20 7.65
C GLY A 144 14.77 23.70 7.81
N TYR A 145 15.03 23.03 6.72
CA TYR A 145 14.94 21.58 6.58
C TYR A 145 16.17 21.12 5.82
N LEU A 146 16.67 19.94 6.16
CA LEU A 146 17.63 19.24 5.35
C LEU A 146 17.24 17.76 5.26
N GLY A 147 17.12 17.26 4.03
CA GLY A 147 16.90 15.84 3.79
C GLY A 147 18.12 14.99 4.08
N SER A 148 17.98 13.68 3.94
CA SER A 148 19.10 12.73 4.08
C SER A 148 20.04 12.72 2.85
N ASN A 149 20.04 13.79 2.04
CA ASN A 149 20.74 13.90 0.77
C ASN A 149 21.81 15.01 0.79
N THR A 150 22.70 14.98 -0.21
CA THR A 150 23.78 15.98 -0.42
C THR A 150 23.23 17.40 -0.47
N VAL A 151 23.90 18.33 0.21
CA VAL A 151 23.58 19.76 0.16
C VAL A 151 24.09 20.32 -1.19
N PHE A 152 23.31 21.14 -1.89
CA PHE A 152 23.73 21.73 -3.17
C PHE A 152 23.91 23.24 -3.04
N ASP A 153 24.97 23.79 -3.66
CA ASP A 153 25.12 25.24 -3.88
C ASP A 153 24.47 25.68 -5.21
N GLU A 154 24.15 26.97 -5.36
CA GLU A 154 23.65 27.63 -6.58
C GLU A 154 24.60 27.50 -7.79
N GLY A 155 25.81 26.93 -7.61
CA GLY A 155 26.82 26.71 -8.64
C GLY A 155 27.03 25.25 -9.09
N SER A 156 26.12 24.31 -8.76
CA SER A 156 26.23 22.86 -9.06
C SER A 156 27.40 22.11 -8.41
N ARG A 157 28.13 22.75 -7.48
CA ARG A 157 29.11 22.04 -6.64
C ARG A 157 28.37 21.44 -5.44
N SER A 158 28.52 20.13 -5.26
CA SER A 158 28.02 19.43 -4.08
C SER A 158 28.68 20.04 -2.83
N ILE A 159 27.88 20.67 -1.98
CA ILE A 159 28.32 21.06 -0.65
C ILE A 159 28.26 19.78 0.18
N SER A 160 29.45 19.25 0.49
CA SER A 160 29.77 18.39 1.63
C SER A 160 29.00 17.07 1.83
N ASP A 161 29.67 16.10 2.46
CA ASP A 161 29.03 14.92 3.05
C ASP A 161 27.94 15.35 4.05
N TRP A 162 26.85 14.58 4.20
CA TRP A 162 25.75 14.89 5.15
C TRP A 162 26.29 15.17 6.55
N CYS A 163 27.33 14.45 6.95
CA CYS A 163 27.96 14.62 8.25
C CYS A 163 28.69 15.94 8.43
N GLU A 164 29.27 16.51 7.38
CA GLU A 164 29.91 17.82 7.43
C GLU A 164 28.85 18.93 7.56
N ALA A 165 27.67 18.78 6.96
CA ALA A 165 26.55 19.66 7.23
C ALA A 165 26.03 19.54 8.69
N MET A 166 25.89 18.32 9.22
CA MET A 166 25.43 18.09 10.60
C MET A 166 26.43 18.60 11.64
N SER A 167 27.73 18.51 11.37
CA SER A 167 28.77 19.04 12.25
C SER A 167 28.66 20.56 12.48
N CYS A 168 28.06 21.29 11.54
CA CYS A 168 27.83 22.73 11.67
C CYS A 168 26.67 23.10 12.60
N PHE A 169 25.88 22.11 13.04
CA PHE A 169 24.81 22.30 14.02
C PHE A 169 25.26 21.95 15.46
N ASN A 170 26.55 21.73 15.72
CA ASN A 170 27.06 21.35 17.06
C ASN A 170 26.61 22.31 18.19
N ASP A 171 26.38 23.59 17.87
CA ASP A 171 25.90 24.56 18.86
C ASP A 171 24.36 24.53 19.07
N TYR A 172 23.61 23.90 18.16
CA TYR A 172 22.15 23.86 18.19
C TYR A 172 21.65 22.80 19.17
N LYS A 173 20.56 23.13 19.86
CA LYS A 173 19.88 22.22 20.77
C LYS A 173 19.21 21.07 20.02
N VAL A 174 19.62 19.83 20.31
CA VAL A 174 18.95 18.64 19.78
C VAL A 174 17.67 18.38 20.56
N ILE A 175 16.54 18.26 19.87
CA ILE A 175 15.22 18.17 20.50
C ILE A 175 14.80 16.69 20.68
N PRO A 176 14.65 16.20 21.92
CA PRO A 176 14.13 14.87 22.18
C PRO A 176 12.65 14.78 21.84
N SER A 177 12.25 13.70 21.18
CA SER A 177 10.85 13.47 20.81
C SER A 177 10.52 11.99 20.67
N THR A 178 9.27 11.63 21.01
CA THR A 178 8.71 10.31 20.75
C THR A 178 8.03 10.27 19.39
N ILE A 179 7.98 9.07 18.82
CA ILE A 179 7.48 8.81 17.47
C ILE A 179 5.99 8.52 17.54
N ARG A 180 5.19 9.16 16.67
CA ARG A 180 3.81 8.73 16.41
C ARG A 180 3.76 7.73 15.26
N ASP A 181 2.68 6.96 15.20
CA ASP A 181 2.39 6.04 14.09
C ASP A 181 2.38 6.76 12.72
N SER A 182 2.11 8.06 12.70
CA SER A 182 2.13 8.93 11.52
C SER A 182 3.53 9.26 10.98
N ALA A 183 4.60 9.11 11.78
CA ALA A 183 5.98 9.24 11.31
C ALA A 183 6.44 8.01 10.50
N ILE A 184 5.78 6.87 10.67
CA ILE A 184 6.11 5.63 9.96
C ILE A 184 5.31 5.59 8.66
N TRP A 185 5.84 6.26 7.64
CA TRP A 185 5.18 6.30 6.33
C TRP A 185 5.16 4.91 5.67
N PRO A 186 4.09 4.59 4.90
CA PRO A 186 4.10 3.45 4.00
C PRO A 186 5.29 3.55 3.05
N ASN A 187 6.19 2.58 3.16
CA ASN A 187 7.33 2.44 2.28
C ASN A 187 7.03 1.41 1.18
N LEU A 188 7.93 1.29 0.20
CA LEU A 188 7.76 0.40 -0.94
C LEU A 188 7.55 -1.06 -0.52
N LEU A 189 8.32 -1.54 0.47
CA LEU A 189 8.18 -2.89 1.00
C LEU A 189 6.81 -3.10 1.65
N THR A 190 6.37 -2.21 2.53
CA THR A 190 5.05 -2.29 3.19
C THR A 190 3.89 -2.23 2.20
N SER A 191 3.98 -1.36 1.20
CA SER A 191 2.92 -1.18 0.21
C SER A 191 2.84 -2.39 -0.72
N TRP A 192 3.98 -2.92 -1.15
CA TRP A 192 4.04 -4.11 -2.01
C TRP A 192 3.64 -5.39 -1.27
N THR A 193 4.11 -5.60 -0.04
CA THR A 193 3.75 -6.80 0.74
C THR A 193 2.26 -6.84 1.08
N ALA A 194 1.67 -5.69 1.40
CA ALA A 194 0.24 -5.54 1.62
C ALA A 194 -0.58 -6.02 0.40
N SER A 195 -0.17 -5.70 -0.83
CA SER A 195 -0.90 -6.10 -2.03
C SER A 195 -0.50 -7.47 -2.58
N ALA A 196 0.77 -7.84 -2.53
CA ALA A 196 1.31 -9.08 -3.11
C ALA A 196 0.62 -10.35 -2.60
N GLY A 197 0.29 -10.41 -1.32
CA GLY A 197 -0.38 -11.56 -0.70
C GLY A 197 -1.74 -11.86 -1.33
N PHE A 198 -2.58 -10.83 -1.49
CA PHE A 198 -3.90 -11.01 -2.09
C PHE A 198 -3.80 -11.31 -3.60
N VAL A 199 -2.82 -10.74 -4.30
CA VAL A 199 -2.58 -10.99 -5.74
C VAL A 199 -2.22 -12.45 -5.94
N LEU A 200 -1.28 -12.97 -5.15
CA LEU A 200 -0.85 -14.35 -5.22
C LEU A 200 -2.03 -15.31 -4.94
N GLY A 201 -2.81 -15.05 -3.90
CA GLY A 201 -4.01 -15.85 -3.61
C GLY A 201 -5.02 -15.84 -4.75
N SER A 202 -5.15 -14.69 -5.42
CA SER A 202 -6.06 -14.54 -6.56
C SER A 202 -5.55 -15.24 -7.83
N LEU A 203 -4.24 -15.22 -8.08
CA LEU A 203 -3.59 -15.97 -9.17
C LEU A 203 -3.73 -17.48 -8.94
N VAL A 204 -3.52 -17.95 -7.70
CA VAL A 204 -3.75 -19.35 -7.33
C VAL A 204 -5.19 -19.73 -7.60
N GLN A 205 -6.16 -18.94 -7.15
CA GLN A 205 -7.56 -19.21 -7.40
C GLN A 205 -7.90 -19.21 -8.89
N LEU A 206 -7.33 -18.29 -9.67
CA LEU A 206 -7.51 -18.25 -11.12
C LEU A 206 -6.95 -19.53 -11.77
N CYS A 207 -5.77 -19.99 -11.36
CA CYS A 207 -5.19 -21.27 -11.76
C CYS A 207 -6.15 -22.44 -11.49
N LEU A 208 -6.78 -22.47 -10.31
CA LEU A 208 -7.76 -23.52 -9.97
C LEU A 208 -9.01 -23.46 -10.82
N GLN A 209 -9.52 -22.26 -11.06
CA GLN A 209 -10.68 -22.05 -11.93
C GLN A 209 -10.38 -22.52 -13.36
N GLN A 210 -9.19 -22.22 -13.89
CA GLN A 210 -8.76 -22.72 -15.19
C GLN A 210 -8.62 -24.25 -15.18
N LYS A 211 -8.03 -24.83 -14.13
CA LYS A 211 -7.91 -26.30 -13.99
C LYS A 211 -9.28 -26.96 -14.02
N ALA A 212 -10.24 -26.42 -13.28
CA ALA A 212 -11.60 -26.92 -13.22
C ALA A 212 -12.32 -26.79 -14.57
N LEU A 213 -12.12 -25.67 -15.30
CA LEU A 213 -12.69 -25.44 -16.63
C LEU A 213 -12.21 -26.46 -17.68
N TYR A 214 -10.97 -26.91 -17.59
CA TYR A 214 -10.38 -27.89 -18.53
C TYR A 214 -10.51 -29.35 -18.05
N SER A 215 -10.83 -29.59 -16.78
CA SER A 215 -11.03 -30.94 -16.24
C SER A 215 -12.38 -31.50 -16.71
N LYS A 216 -12.35 -32.51 -17.60
CA LYS A 216 -13.55 -33.26 -18.00
C LYS A 216 -14.27 -33.86 -16.77
N ARG A 217 -13.51 -34.31 -15.77
CA ARG A 217 -14.04 -34.92 -14.54
C ARG A 217 -14.85 -33.92 -13.70
N ASN A 218 -14.35 -32.69 -13.56
CA ASN A 218 -15.01 -31.66 -12.74
C ASN A 218 -16.24 -31.04 -13.41
N MET A 219 -16.42 -31.23 -14.71
CA MET A 219 -17.64 -30.80 -15.42
C MET A 219 -18.84 -31.71 -15.16
N TYR A 220 -18.60 -33.00 -14.84
CA TYR A 220 -19.66 -33.99 -14.63
C TYR A 220 -19.87 -34.35 -13.14
N GLU A 221 -18.97 -33.94 -12.26
CA GLU A 221 -19.13 -34.14 -10.81
C GLU A 221 -20.12 -33.11 -10.22
N PRO A 222 -21.09 -33.55 -9.39
CA PRO A 222 -22.01 -32.64 -8.72
C PRO A 222 -21.25 -31.76 -7.72
N CYS A 223 -21.62 -30.48 -7.62
CA CYS A 223 -21.03 -29.55 -6.62
C CYS A 223 -21.09 -30.17 -5.21
N LYS A 224 -19.94 -30.28 -4.54
CA LYS A 224 -19.75 -30.83 -3.20
C LYS A 224 -19.95 -29.79 -2.09
N GLY A 225 -20.45 -28.60 -2.42
CA GLY A 225 -20.70 -27.55 -1.43
C GLY A 225 -19.39 -26.93 -0.96
N LEU A 226 -19.21 -26.70 0.36
CA LEU A 226 -17.95 -26.16 0.87
C LEU A 226 -16.72 -27.02 0.50
N GLY A 227 -16.91 -28.32 0.26
CA GLY A 227 -15.85 -29.21 -0.21
C GLY A 227 -15.30 -28.91 -1.61
N ASP A 228 -15.95 -28.03 -2.39
CA ASP A 228 -15.42 -27.53 -3.66
C ASP A 228 -14.38 -26.41 -3.45
N VAL A 229 -14.36 -25.78 -2.27
CA VAL A 229 -13.29 -24.85 -1.89
C VAL A 229 -12.10 -25.70 -1.43
N HIS A 230 -11.05 -25.69 -2.24
CA HIS A 230 -9.85 -26.44 -1.95
C HIS A 230 -9.20 -26.01 -0.62
N TRP A 231 -8.64 -26.98 0.12
CA TRP A 231 -8.06 -26.72 1.44
C TRP A 231 -6.97 -25.64 1.41
N TYR A 232 -6.17 -25.60 0.34
CA TYR A 232 -5.09 -24.63 0.14
C TYR A 232 -5.58 -23.24 -0.30
N SER A 233 -6.89 -23.03 -0.53
CA SER A 233 -7.47 -21.70 -0.71
C SER A 233 -7.74 -21.00 0.63
N TRP A 234 -7.93 -21.75 1.72
CA TRP A 234 -8.22 -21.18 3.04
C TRP A 234 -7.14 -20.25 3.59
N PRO A 235 -5.83 -20.53 3.48
CA PRO A 235 -4.80 -19.61 3.94
C PRO A 235 -4.94 -18.22 3.31
N PHE A 236 -5.21 -18.14 2.00
CA PHE A 236 -5.41 -16.87 1.31
C PHE A 236 -6.70 -16.17 1.73
N ILE A 237 -7.78 -16.91 1.97
CA ILE A 237 -9.04 -16.36 2.49
C ILE A 237 -8.85 -15.77 3.89
N VAL A 238 -8.10 -16.46 4.76
CA VAL A 238 -7.79 -15.99 6.11
C VAL A 238 -6.92 -14.74 6.06
N ILE A 239 -5.88 -14.72 5.22
CA ILE A 239 -5.04 -13.53 5.01
C ILE A 239 -5.89 -12.35 4.55
N ASP A 240 -6.71 -12.52 3.51
CA ASP A 240 -7.59 -11.45 3.01
C ASP A 240 -8.56 -10.94 4.07
N LEU A 241 -9.09 -11.83 4.92
CA LEU A 241 -9.99 -11.46 6.01
C LEU A 241 -9.27 -10.67 7.10
N CYS A 242 -8.07 -11.12 7.51
CA CYS A 242 -7.22 -10.41 8.45
C CYS A 242 -6.89 -9.01 7.93
N SER A 243 -6.48 -8.90 6.66
CA SER A 243 -6.21 -7.62 6.02
C SER A 243 -7.43 -6.71 5.99
N PHE A 244 -8.59 -7.22 5.58
CA PHE A 244 -9.83 -6.45 5.57
C PHE A 244 -10.19 -5.90 6.95
N ILE A 245 -10.12 -6.72 8.00
CA ILE A 245 -10.40 -6.30 9.38
C ILE A 245 -9.39 -5.24 9.83
N TRP A 246 -8.11 -5.49 9.55
CA TRP A 246 -7.04 -4.61 9.96
C TRP A 246 -7.11 -3.23 9.29
N TRP A 247 -7.44 -3.20 8.01
CA TRP A 247 -7.68 -1.98 7.26
C TRP A 247 -8.71 -1.07 7.95
N TRP A 248 -9.82 -1.65 8.40
CA TRP A 248 -10.86 -0.93 9.13
C TRP A 248 -10.42 -0.42 10.50
N ILE A 249 -9.61 -1.20 11.22
CA ILE A 249 -9.01 -0.76 12.50
C ILE A 249 -8.12 0.46 12.27
N LEU A 250 -7.26 0.44 11.25
CA LEU A 250 -6.40 1.57 10.94
C LEU A 250 -7.18 2.78 10.43
N PHE A 251 -8.20 2.56 9.60
CA PHE A 251 -9.08 3.64 9.16
C PHE A 251 -9.81 4.28 10.35
N GLY A 252 -10.34 3.48 11.27
CA GLY A 252 -10.97 3.99 12.50
C GLY A 252 -10.01 4.83 13.34
N LYS A 253 -8.75 4.39 13.49
CA LYS A 253 -7.70 5.19 14.15
C LYS A 253 -7.41 6.49 13.40
N LEU A 254 -7.34 6.47 12.07
CA LEU A 254 -7.13 7.66 11.25
C LEU A 254 -8.27 8.66 11.35
N VAL A 255 -9.52 8.20 11.41
CA VAL A 255 -10.68 9.08 11.60
C VAL A 255 -10.69 9.66 13.02
N ALA A 256 -10.30 8.88 14.03
CA ALA A 256 -10.29 9.34 15.42
C ALA A 256 -9.15 10.32 15.73
N ALA A 257 -7.97 10.13 15.13
CA ALA A 257 -6.79 10.96 15.37
C ALA A 257 -5.94 11.07 14.08
N PRO A 258 -6.34 11.92 13.13
CA PRO A 258 -5.67 12.02 11.82
C PRO A 258 -4.20 12.44 11.93
N GLU A 259 -3.85 13.21 12.96
CA GLU A 259 -2.48 13.67 13.22
C GLU A 259 -1.51 12.57 13.69
N SER A 260 -1.99 11.52 14.35
CA SER A 260 -1.13 10.51 14.97
C SER A 260 -1.21 9.13 14.33
N ALA A 261 -2.28 8.85 13.58
CA ALA A 261 -2.53 7.52 13.05
C ALA A 261 -1.75 7.19 11.77
N ALA A 262 -1.38 5.92 11.64
CA ALA A 262 -0.77 5.36 10.44
C ALA A 262 -1.74 5.38 9.25
N THR A 263 -1.18 5.53 8.04
CA THR A 263 -1.95 5.51 6.78
C THR A 263 -2.38 4.09 6.42
N PRO A 264 -3.69 3.79 6.30
CA PRO A 264 -4.14 2.53 5.72
C PRO A 264 -3.88 2.49 4.20
N PHE A 265 -3.73 1.30 3.63
CA PHE A 265 -3.42 1.15 2.21
C PHE A 265 -4.61 1.53 1.32
N ILE A 266 -4.42 2.42 0.35
CA ILE A 266 -5.55 3.02 -0.39
C ILE A 266 -6.27 2.04 -1.32
N VAL A 267 -5.68 0.88 -1.62
CA VAL A 267 -6.21 -0.13 -2.57
C VAL A 267 -6.91 -1.30 -1.85
N GLY A 268 -7.04 -1.27 -0.51
CA GLY A 268 -7.69 -2.35 0.26
C GLY A 268 -9.12 -2.71 -0.16
N TRP A 269 -9.87 -1.75 -0.74
CA TRP A 269 -11.22 -1.96 -1.28
C TRP A 269 -11.32 -3.04 -2.37
N VAL A 270 -10.21 -3.42 -3.00
CA VAL A 270 -10.15 -4.49 -4.00
C VAL A 270 -10.47 -5.85 -3.40
N ILE A 271 -10.18 -6.08 -2.10
CA ILE A 271 -10.46 -7.36 -1.43
C ILE A 271 -11.97 -7.65 -1.42
N PRO A 272 -12.85 -6.82 -0.82
CA PRO A 272 -14.28 -7.10 -0.85
C PRO A 272 -14.83 -7.07 -2.28
N TRP A 273 -14.31 -6.22 -3.18
CA TRP A 273 -14.72 -6.22 -4.58
C TRP A 273 -14.43 -7.56 -5.28
N LYS A 274 -13.24 -8.14 -5.06
CA LYS A 274 -12.84 -9.45 -5.54
C LYS A 274 -13.83 -10.50 -5.09
N TYR A 275 -14.10 -10.58 -3.78
CA TYR A 275 -15.03 -11.57 -3.24
C TYR A 275 -16.44 -11.39 -3.82
N ALA A 276 -16.94 -10.17 -3.93
CA ALA A 276 -18.23 -9.88 -4.57
C ALA A 276 -18.33 -10.46 -6.01
N GLY A 277 -17.24 -10.38 -6.77
CA GLY A 277 -17.13 -10.99 -8.10
C GLY A 277 -17.03 -12.52 -8.05
N GLN A 278 -16.18 -13.04 -7.18
CA GLN A 278 -15.87 -14.47 -7.09
C GLN A 278 -17.06 -15.33 -6.64
N PHE A 279 -17.97 -14.81 -5.80
CA PHE A 279 -19.21 -15.52 -5.44
C PHE A 279 -20.08 -15.87 -6.65
N ARG A 280 -19.89 -15.24 -7.82
CA ARG A 280 -20.63 -15.59 -9.05
C ARG A 280 -20.13 -16.87 -9.72
N TYR A 281 -18.89 -17.27 -9.44
CA TYR A 281 -18.17 -18.29 -10.20
C TYR A 281 -17.73 -19.45 -9.30
N HIS A 282 -17.40 -20.58 -9.92
CA HIS A 282 -16.80 -21.72 -9.25
C HIS A 282 -15.46 -21.29 -8.58
N PRO A 283 -15.11 -21.77 -7.37
CA PRO A 283 -15.83 -22.76 -6.57
C PRO A 283 -16.96 -22.19 -5.69
N PHE A 284 -16.98 -20.88 -5.45
CA PHE A 284 -17.92 -20.27 -4.50
C PHE A 284 -19.39 -20.38 -4.92
N SER A 285 -19.69 -20.30 -6.22
CA SER A 285 -21.08 -20.50 -6.69
C SER A 285 -21.60 -21.91 -6.42
N CYS A 286 -20.74 -22.92 -6.49
CA CYS A 286 -21.05 -24.29 -6.09
C CYS A 286 -21.18 -24.43 -4.57
N ALA A 287 -20.26 -23.80 -3.82
CA ALA A 287 -20.25 -23.86 -2.36
C ALA A 287 -21.57 -23.36 -1.73
N PHE A 288 -22.15 -22.31 -2.31
CA PHE A 288 -23.38 -21.70 -1.82
C PHE A 288 -24.63 -22.12 -2.61
N ARG A 289 -24.56 -23.19 -3.43
CA ARG A 289 -25.68 -23.63 -4.30
C ARG A 289 -26.98 -23.85 -3.51
N LYS A 290 -26.89 -24.47 -2.32
CA LYS A 290 -28.05 -24.75 -1.46
C LYS A 290 -28.72 -23.48 -0.91
N ASN A 291 -27.98 -22.37 -0.79
CA ASN A 291 -28.47 -21.11 -0.23
C ASN A 291 -28.22 -19.95 -1.20
N ARG A 292 -28.96 -19.94 -2.32
CA ARG A 292 -28.84 -18.89 -3.35
C ARG A 292 -29.20 -17.49 -2.84
N ARG A 293 -30.11 -17.38 -1.87
CA ARG A 293 -30.46 -16.10 -1.24
C ARG A 293 -29.29 -15.57 -0.42
N GLY A 294 -28.68 -16.42 0.41
CA GLY A 294 -27.48 -16.08 1.18
C GLY A 294 -26.32 -15.66 0.28
N GLN A 295 -26.07 -16.39 -0.81
CA GLN A 295 -25.06 -16.03 -1.82
C GLN A 295 -25.28 -14.62 -2.38
N MET A 296 -26.53 -14.27 -2.72
CA MET A 296 -26.84 -12.93 -3.23
C MET A 296 -26.66 -11.86 -2.17
N VAL A 297 -27.09 -12.09 -0.93
CA VAL A 297 -26.91 -11.16 0.19
C VAL A 297 -25.42 -10.92 0.47
N ILE A 298 -24.61 -11.99 0.56
CA ILE A 298 -23.17 -11.90 0.78
C ILE A 298 -22.49 -11.10 -0.33
N ARG A 299 -22.82 -11.40 -1.59
CA ARG A 299 -22.29 -10.66 -2.73
C ARG A 299 -22.64 -9.16 -2.68
N TRP A 300 -23.87 -8.80 -2.37
CA TRP A 300 -24.27 -7.39 -2.24
C TRP A 300 -23.56 -6.71 -1.08
N THR A 301 -23.41 -7.41 0.05
CA THR A 301 -22.68 -6.92 1.21
C THR A 301 -21.24 -6.59 0.83
N PHE A 302 -20.55 -7.48 0.13
CA PHE A 302 -19.18 -7.22 -0.34
C PHE A 302 -19.08 -6.06 -1.34
N TYR A 303 -20.05 -5.89 -2.25
CA TYR A 303 -20.07 -4.70 -3.12
C TYR A 303 -20.25 -3.40 -2.34
N ILE A 304 -21.14 -3.39 -1.35
CA ILE A 304 -21.37 -2.23 -0.49
C ILE A 304 -20.10 -1.92 0.31
N LEU A 305 -19.50 -2.93 0.95
CA LEU A 305 -18.24 -2.77 1.69
C LEU A 305 -17.10 -2.26 0.79
N ALA A 306 -16.98 -2.76 -0.44
CA ALA A 306 -16.00 -2.26 -1.40
C ALA A 306 -16.24 -0.79 -1.75
N ALA A 307 -17.49 -0.37 -1.96
CA ALA A 307 -17.82 1.03 -2.25
C ALA A 307 -17.51 1.93 -1.04
N ILE A 308 -17.87 1.50 0.18
CA ILE A 308 -17.58 2.26 1.40
C ILE A 308 -16.05 2.36 1.60
N GLN A 309 -15.31 1.25 1.47
CA GLN A 309 -13.84 1.29 1.57
C GLN A 309 -13.21 2.16 0.48
N TRP A 310 -13.74 2.16 -0.74
CA TRP A 310 -13.25 3.05 -1.81
C TRP A 310 -13.44 4.53 -1.47
N ILE A 311 -14.61 4.92 -0.94
CA ILE A 311 -14.86 6.30 -0.45
C ILE A 311 -13.92 6.63 0.71
N ALA A 312 -13.76 5.71 1.66
CA ALA A 312 -12.86 5.88 2.78
C ALA A 312 -11.39 5.99 2.34
N SER A 313 -10.96 5.27 1.30
CA SER A 313 -9.64 5.45 0.67
C SER A 313 -9.45 6.86 0.07
N LEU A 314 -10.50 7.48 -0.49
CA LEU A 314 -10.42 8.88 -0.94
C LEU A 314 -10.21 9.83 0.23
N TYR A 315 -10.85 9.59 1.37
CA TYR A 315 -10.59 10.34 2.61
C TYR A 315 -9.14 10.15 3.09
N VAL A 316 -8.63 8.93 3.04
CA VAL A 316 -7.22 8.64 3.37
C VAL A 316 -6.28 9.44 2.47
N ILE A 317 -6.54 9.48 1.16
CA ILE A 317 -5.76 10.31 0.22
C ILE A 317 -5.85 11.79 0.61
N HIS A 318 -7.04 12.31 0.90
CA HIS A 318 -7.24 13.71 1.29
C HIS A 318 -6.46 14.11 2.55
N VAL A 319 -6.50 13.27 3.61
CA VAL A 319 -5.78 13.54 4.87
C VAL A 319 -4.26 13.49 4.69
N ASN A 320 -3.76 12.62 3.80
CA ASN A 320 -2.33 12.45 3.56
C ASN A 320 -1.76 13.39 2.49
N PHE A 321 -2.62 14.00 1.67
CA PHE A 321 -2.25 14.87 0.55
C PHE A 321 -3.22 16.07 0.46
N PRO A 322 -3.31 16.93 1.51
CA PRO A 322 -4.25 18.04 1.56
C PRO A 322 -3.99 19.09 0.45
N SER A 323 -2.75 19.22 0.00
CA SER A 323 -2.30 20.12 -1.07
C SER A 323 -2.41 19.50 -2.49
N GLY A 324 -2.92 18.27 -2.60
CA GLY A 324 -2.93 17.48 -3.84
C GLY A 324 -1.70 16.58 -4.02
N LEU A 325 -1.55 15.99 -5.22
CA LEU A 325 -0.42 15.12 -5.59
C LEU A 325 0.89 15.89 -5.87
N SER A 326 0.96 17.18 -5.56
CA SER A 326 2.21 17.91 -5.65
C SER A 326 3.22 17.28 -4.71
N THR A 327 4.42 17.02 -5.20
CA THR A 327 5.58 16.45 -4.47
C THR A 327 6.15 17.41 -3.43
N SER A 328 5.29 18.18 -2.76
CA SER A 328 5.69 19.24 -1.84
C SER A 328 5.87 18.71 -0.42
N TRP A 329 6.92 19.20 0.23
CA TRP A 329 7.38 18.89 1.58
C TRP A 329 6.28 18.97 2.64
N GLY A 330 6.35 18.13 3.66
CA GLY A 330 5.35 18.12 4.74
C GLY A 330 3.98 17.68 4.24
N LEU A 331 3.90 16.48 3.66
CA LEU A 331 2.66 15.92 3.10
C LEU A 331 1.49 15.88 4.10
N ARG A 332 1.79 15.81 5.41
CA ARG A 332 0.79 15.89 6.49
C ARG A 332 0.80 17.18 7.28
N ALA A 333 1.61 18.18 6.89
CA ALA A 333 1.59 19.49 7.51
C ALA A 333 0.17 20.08 7.46
N PRO A 334 -0.31 20.72 8.55
CA PRO A 334 0.44 21.12 9.74
C PRO A 334 0.47 20.09 10.90
N ASN A 335 0.08 18.84 10.66
CA ASN A 335 -0.05 17.85 11.74
C ASN A 335 1.30 17.27 12.18
N PRO A 336 1.66 17.31 13.48
CA PRO A 336 2.92 16.77 13.97
C PRO A 336 2.94 15.23 13.99
N SER A 337 4.06 14.67 13.53
CA SER A 337 4.36 13.23 13.52
C SER A 337 5.20 12.79 14.72
N TYR A 338 5.68 13.74 15.52
CA TYR A 338 6.48 13.50 16.71
C TYR A 338 5.89 14.24 17.89
N ASP A 339 6.04 13.69 19.09
CA ASP A 339 5.66 14.34 20.35
C ASP A 339 6.92 14.86 21.05
N CYS A 340 6.90 16.12 21.46
CA CYS A 340 8.00 16.74 22.18
C CYS A 340 8.17 16.11 23.58
N VAL A 341 9.38 15.71 23.95
CA VAL A 341 9.68 15.22 25.31
C VAL A 341 10.30 16.36 26.11
N GLN A 342 9.45 17.29 26.56
CA GLN A 342 9.89 18.53 27.21
C GLN A 342 10.85 18.30 28.39
N SER A 343 10.59 17.27 29.20
CA SER A 343 11.39 16.94 30.39
C SER A 343 12.84 16.56 30.08
N GLN A 344 13.15 16.17 28.84
CA GLN A 344 14.49 15.78 28.43
C GLN A 344 15.23 16.92 27.71
N ILE A 345 14.57 18.03 27.38
CA ILE A 345 15.18 19.12 26.61
C ILE A 345 16.38 19.69 27.36
N GLU A 346 16.26 19.98 28.66
CA GLU A 346 17.36 20.62 29.40
C GLU A 346 18.64 19.78 29.35
N ALA A 347 18.53 18.46 29.52
CA ALA A 347 19.63 17.52 29.51
C ALA A 347 20.15 17.14 28.10
N ALA A 348 19.42 17.48 27.03
CA ALA A 348 19.82 17.19 25.66
C ALA A 348 21.06 18.02 25.22
N PRO A 349 21.84 17.58 24.24
CA PRO A 349 23.04 18.31 23.79
C PRO A 349 22.70 19.60 23.03
N GLY A 350 23.68 20.51 23.03
CA GLY A 350 23.59 21.82 22.39
C GLY A 350 22.90 22.90 23.24
N ALA A 351 22.82 24.11 22.70
CA ALA A 351 22.20 25.27 23.34
C ALA A 351 21.03 25.81 22.50
N SER A 352 20.04 26.40 23.18
CA SER A 352 18.91 27.07 22.54
C SER A 352 18.73 28.45 23.15
N THR A 353 18.30 29.39 22.32
CA THR A 353 17.82 30.71 22.73
C THR A 353 16.39 30.67 23.29
N CYS A 354 15.67 29.57 23.06
CA CYS A 354 14.29 29.37 23.48
C CYS A 354 14.19 28.43 24.69
N SER A 355 13.16 28.65 25.50
CA SER A 355 12.79 27.72 26.58
C SER A 355 12.24 26.40 26.03
N ALA A 356 12.31 25.33 26.83
CA ALA A 356 11.74 24.03 26.50
C ALA A 356 10.25 24.11 26.12
N THR A 357 9.47 24.93 26.82
CA THR A 357 8.06 25.20 26.53
C THR A 357 7.86 25.87 25.17
N GLN A 358 8.73 26.84 24.82
CA GLN A 358 8.65 27.51 23.52
C GLN A 358 8.99 26.55 22.39
N ILE A 359 10.03 25.73 22.55
CA ILE A 359 10.41 24.70 21.57
C ILE A 359 9.26 23.72 21.35
N CYS A 360 8.68 23.15 22.41
CA CYS A 360 7.58 22.19 22.27
C CYS A 360 6.29 22.81 21.72
N SER A 361 6.08 24.12 21.85
CA SER A 361 4.91 24.81 21.26
C SER A 361 5.00 24.99 19.73
N ARG A 362 6.19 24.79 19.14
CA ARG A 362 6.46 24.95 17.71
C ARG A 362 6.19 23.65 16.96
N ASN A 363 4.91 23.39 16.65
CA ASN A 363 4.47 22.15 16.00
C ASN A 363 5.22 21.81 14.70
N TRP A 364 5.70 22.81 13.96
CA TRP A 364 6.47 22.61 12.72
C TRP A 364 7.79 21.88 12.91
N LEU A 365 8.42 21.97 14.08
CA LEU A 365 9.65 21.22 14.41
C LEU A 365 9.39 19.71 14.51
N PHE A 366 8.12 19.31 14.72
CA PHE A 366 7.71 17.94 14.96
C PHE A 366 6.90 17.36 13.81
N VAL A 367 6.85 18.03 12.67
CA VAL A 367 6.29 17.45 11.45
C VAL A 367 7.34 16.54 10.83
N ASP A 368 6.90 15.41 10.27
CA ASP A 368 7.77 14.69 9.36
C ASP A 368 7.82 15.51 8.05
N PRO A 369 8.97 16.10 7.67
CA PRO A 369 9.09 16.92 6.46
C PRO A 369 8.84 16.09 5.19
N GLY A 370 8.59 14.79 5.36
CA GLY A 370 8.48 13.83 4.30
C GLY A 370 9.86 13.34 3.95
N PHE A 371 9.90 12.12 3.45
CA PHE A 371 11.10 11.62 2.84
C PHE A 371 11.31 12.39 1.55
N GLU A 372 12.33 13.24 1.52
CA GLU A 372 12.99 13.45 0.25
C GLU A 372 13.35 12.05 -0.27
N PRO A 373 13.05 11.73 -1.53
CA PRO A 373 13.57 10.55 -2.17
C PRO A 373 15.10 10.72 -2.24
N ALA A 374 15.78 10.42 -1.14
CA ALA A 374 17.23 10.30 -1.14
C ALA A 374 17.69 9.30 -2.23
N TYR A 375 16.79 8.37 -2.48
CA TYR A 375 16.68 7.56 -3.67
C TYR A 375 15.72 8.29 -4.61
N GLN A 376 16.20 8.91 -5.69
CA GLN A 376 15.46 9.65 -6.75
C GLN A 376 14.21 8.98 -7.35
N HIS A 377 13.66 7.93 -6.76
CA HIS A 377 12.47 7.24 -7.23
C HIS A 377 11.22 7.86 -6.62
N SER A 378 10.89 9.05 -7.11
CA SER A 378 9.56 9.64 -7.10
C SER A 378 8.55 8.77 -7.90
N ASN A 379 8.34 7.52 -7.48
CA ASN A 379 7.49 6.58 -8.21
C ASN A 379 6.63 5.66 -7.33
N SER A 380 6.88 5.47 -6.02
CA SER A 380 6.04 4.56 -5.22
C SER A 380 4.65 5.15 -4.96
N ILE A 381 4.57 6.40 -4.46
CA ILE A 381 3.31 7.12 -4.27
C ILE A 381 2.59 7.32 -5.61
N ILE A 382 3.33 7.71 -6.65
CA ILE A 382 2.78 7.86 -8.01
C ILE A 382 2.28 6.50 -8.54
N ALA A 383 3.02 5.41 -8.37
CA ALA A 383 2.60 4.08 -8.81
C ALA A 383 1.39 3.59 -8.02
N ILE A 384 1.33 3.80 -6.71
CA ILE A 384 0.18 3.46 -5.87
C ILE A 384 -1.04 4.30 -6.29
N GLY A 385 -0.85 5.59 -6.58
CA GLY A 385 -1.89 6.48 -7.11
C GLY A 385 -2.38 6.06 -8.50
N ILE A 386 -1.46 5.77 -9.42
CA ILE A 386 -1.78 5.25 -10.76
C ILE A 386 -2.50 3.90 -10.66
N MET A 387 -2.06 3.02 -9.76
CA MET A 387 -2.71 1.73 -9.50
C MET A 387 -4.13 1.95 -8.97
N PHE A 388 -4.32 2.83 -7.98
CA PHE A 388 -5.64 3.20 -7.47
C PHE A 388 -6.56 3.73 -8.58
N LEU A 389 -6.06 4.61 -9.44
CA LEU A 389 -6.79 5.15 -10.59
C LEU A 389 -7.13 4.06 -11.61
N ALA A 390 -6.16 3.24 -12.02
CA ALA A 390 -6.35 2.16 -12.99
C ALA A 390 -7.39 1.14 -12.50
N LEU A 391 -7.32 0.77 -11.22
CA LEU A 391 -8.28 -0.14 -10.59
C LEU A 391 -9.67 0.49 -10.47
N THR A 392 -9.74 1.77 -10.10
CA THR A 392 -11.01 2.52 -10.06
C THR A 392 -11.66 2.57 -11.44
N LEU A 393 -10.90 2.92 -12.49
CA LEU A 393 -11.39 2.93 -13.87
C LEU A 393 -11.86 1.55 -14.31
N THR A 394 -11.13 0.49 -13.94
CA THR A 394 -11.52 -0.88 -14.29
C THR A 394 -12.80 -1.31 -13.56
N ALA A 395 -12.93 -0.99 -12.27
CA ALA A 395 -14.11 -1.30 -11.48
C ALA A 395 -15.36 -0.52 -11.95
N LEU A 396 -15.18 0.72 -12.44
CA LEU A 396 -16.26 1.56 -12.97
C LEU A 396 -16.58 1.31 -14.45
N SER A 397 -15.69 0.64 -15.19
CA SER A 397 -15.87 0.36 -16.63
C SER A 397 -17.22 -0.27 -17.01
N PRO A 398 -17.84 -1.19 -16.23
CA PRO A 398 -19.14 -1.75 -16.58
C PRO A 398 -20.26 -0.69 -16.50
N LEU A 399 -20.16 0.23 -15.54
CA LEU A 399 -21.12 1.33 -15.36
C LEU A 399 -20.96 2.38 -16.46
N ALA A 400 -19.72 2.75 -16.77
CA ALA A 400 -19.41 3.69 -17.86
C ALA A 400 -19.92 3.17 -19.22
N MET A 401 -19.68 1.89 -19.50
CA MET A 401 -20.17 1.25 -20.73
C MET A 401 -21.70 1.11 -20.76
N MET A 402 -22.34 0.87 -19.60
CA MET A 402 -23.81 0.89 -19.51
C MET A 402 -24.37 2.28 -19.81
N ALA A 403 -23.79 3.34 -19.22
CA ALA A 403 -24.20 4.71 -19.48
C ALA A 403 -24.02 5.07 -20.96
N PHE A 404 -22.87 4.74 -21.54
CA PHE A 404 -22.60 4.94 -22.97
C PHE A 404 -23.62 4.22 -23.86
N ALA A 405 -23.95 2.96 -23.55
CA ALA A 405 -24.97 2.19 -24.27
C ALA A 405 -26.36 2.85 -24.19
N CYS A 406 -26.72 3.40 -23.03
CA CYS A 406 -27.97 4.13 -22.85
C CYS A 406 -28.00 5.41 -23.71
N PHE A 407 -26.93 6.19 -23.75
CA PHE A 407 -26.83 7.40 -24.57
C PHE A 407 -26.80 7.10 -26.08
N GLN A 408 -26.18 6.00 -26.50
CA GLN A 408 -26.13 5.62 -27.91
C GLN A 408 -27.37 4.87 -28.41
N ARG A 409 -28.29 4.49 -27.51
CA ARG A 409 -29.47 3.71 -27.86
C ARG A 409 -30.36 4.40 -28.89
N GLU A 410 -30.41 5.73 -28.88
CA GLU A 410 -31.14 6.52 -29.88
C GLU A 410 -30.53 6.41 -31.28
N LYS A 411 -29.19 6.35 -31.36
CA LYS A 411 -28.46 6.27 -32.64
C LYS A 411 -28.31 4.84 -33.15
N SER A 412 -28.38 3.85 -32.25
CA SER A 412 -28.21 2.44 -32.56
C SER A 412 -29.17 1.57 -31.73
N PRO A 413 -30.41 1.34 -32.19
CA PRO A 413 -31.45 0.62 -31.43
C PRO A 413 -31.09 -0.83 -31.08
N GLY A 414 -30.14 -1.44 -31.80
CA GLY A 414 -29.63 -2.79 -31.54
C GLY A 414 -28.66 -2.91 -30.36
N LEU A 415 -28.18 -1.78 -29.81
CA LEU A 415 -27.33 -1.76 -28.63
C LEU A 415 -28.18 -1.91 -27.37
N SER A 416 -28.27 -3.15 -26.86
CA SER A 416 -28.88 -3.41 -25.56
C SER A 416 -27.90 -3.03 -24.42
N PRO A 417 -28.26 -2.13 -23.50
CA PRO A 417 -27.41 -1.80 -22.35
C PRO A 417 -27.07 -3.03 -21.51
N ARG A 418 -27.96 -4.02 -21.49
CA ARG A 418 -27.75 -5.30 -20.80
C ARG A 418 -26.75 -6.21 -21.52
N SER A 419 -26.71 -6.20 -22.85
CA SER A 419 -25.71 -6.97 -23.59
C SER A 419 -24.33 -6.32 -23.51
N MET A 420 -24.25 -4.98 -23.53
CA MET A 420 -22.98 -4.28 -23.29
C MET A 420 -22.45 -4.53 -21.89
N LEU A 421 -23.28 -4.47 -20.85
CA LEU A 421 -22.87 -4.81 -19.48
C LEU A 421 -22.24 -6.21 -19.37
N ARG A 422 -22.71 -7.18 -20.17
CA ARG A 422 -22.17 -8.55 -20.22
C ARG A 422 -20.77 -8.62 -20.83
N TRP A 423 -20.48 -7.79 -21.82
CA TRP A 423 -19.18 -7.74 -22.50
C TRP A 423 -18.19 -6.80 -21.82
N SER A 424 -18.71 -5.80 -21.11
CA SER A 424 -17.97 -4.75 -20.41
C SER A 424 -17.75 -5.04 -18.93
N ASP A 425 -18.18 -6.19 -18.41
CA ASP A 425 -17.72 -6.69 -17.11
C ASP A 425 -16.34 -7.32 -17.35
N PRO A 426 -15.22 -6.60 -17.09
CA PRO A 426 -13.87 -7.16 -17.26
C PRO A 426 -13.65 -8.41 -16.38
N GLY A 427 -14.56 -8.64 -15.44
CA GLY A 427 -14.49 -9.70 -14.46
C GLY A 427 -13.34 -9.48 -13.48
N PRO A 428 -13.19 -10.38 -12.51
CA PRO A 428 -12.05 -10.36 -11.60
C PRO A 428 -10.71 -10.46 -12.36
N ILE A 429 -10.68 -11.02 -13.58
CA ILE A 429 -9.44 -11.34 -14.27
C ILE A 429 -8.74 -10.13 -14.87
N ALA A 430 -9.45 -9.15 -15.45
CA ALA A 430 -8.74 -7.97 -15.96
C ALA A 430 -8.16 -7.16 -14.80
N ILE A 431 -8.86 -7.09 -13.67
CA ILE A 431 -8.34 -6.47 -12.45
C ILE A 431 -7.11 -7.23 -11.94
N LEU A 432 -7.16 -8.56 -11.88
CA LEU A 432 -6.00 -9.35 -11.52
C LEU A 432 -4.85 -9.19 -12.51
N SER A 433 -5.13 -9.03 -13.80
CA SER A 433 -4.10 -8.85 -14.82
C SER A 433 -3.42 -7.48 -14.70
N ILE A 434 -4.19 -6.42 -14.54
CA ILE A 434 -3.68 -5.05 -14.30
C ILE A 434 -2.86 -5.04 -13.02
N LEU A 435 -3.43 -5.56 -11.95
CA LEU A 435 -2.78 -5.61 -10.66
C LEU A 435 -1.50 -6.45 -10.68
N SER A 436 -1.51 -7.66 -11.26
CA SER A 436 -0.30 -8.47 -11.39
C SER A 436 0.80 -7.76 -12.20
N LEU A 437 0.45 -7.00 -13.24
CA LEU A 437 1.42 -6.21 -13.98
C LEU A 437 2.05 -5.13 -13.09
N PHE A 438 1.24 -4.35 -12.37
CA PHE A 438 1.74 -3.32 -11.45
C PHE A 438 2.59 -3.94 -10.34
N GLU A 439 2.15 -5.04 -9.72
CA GLU A 439 2.89 -5.71 -8.66
C GLU A 439 4.24 -6.28 -9.11
N ILE A 440 4.33 -6.79 -10.35
CA ILE A 440 5.60 -7.26 -10.91
C ILE A 440 6.54 -6.08 -11.14
N ILE A 441 6.05 -4.96 -11.70
CA ILE A 441 6.84 -3.75 -11.93
C ILE A 441 7.35 -3.20 -10.59
N VAL A 442 6.45 -3.05 -9.61
CA VAL A 442 6.77 -2.56 -8.27
C VAL A 442 7.71 -3.54 -7.56
N GLY A 443 7.55 -4.85 -7.76
CA GLY A 443 8.46 -5.88 -7.25
C GLY A 443 9.88 -5.75 -7.79
N CYS A 444 10.06 -5.46 -9.09
CA CYS A 444 11.37 -5.15 -9.66
C CYS A 444 11.99 -3.89 -9.04
N ILE A 445 11.20 -2.82 -8.88
CA ILE A 445 11.65 -1.58 -8.25
C ILE A 445 12.02 -1.84 -6.78
N LEU A 446 11.28 -2.70 -6.09
CA LEU A 446 11.56 -3.10 -4.71
C LEU A 446 12.93 -3.78 -4.60
N VAL A 447 13.28 -4.69 -5.52
CA VAL A 447 14.60 -5.33 -5.51
C VAL A 447 15.72 -4.30 -5.70
N ASP A 448 15.58 -3.37 -6.65
CA ASP A 448 16.54 -2.28 -6.86
C ASP A 448 16.69 -1.39 -5.60
N ASP A 449 15.56 -0.97 -5.01
CA ASP A 449 15.53 -0.14 -3.79
C ASP A 449 16.18 -0.86 -2.60
N ILE A 450 15.89 -2.14 -2.41
CA ILE A 450 16.51 -2.97 -1.37
C ILE A 450 18.03 -3.03 -1.54
N VAL A 451 18.52 -3.34 -2.76
CA VAL A 451 19.96 -3.46 -3.02
C VAL A 451 20.67 -2.14 -2.76
N LYS A 452 20.06 -1.01 -3.19
CA LYS A 452 20.59 0.33 -2.92
C LYS A 452 20.66 0.60 -1.42
N ARG A 453 19.61 0.28 -0.66
CA ARG A 453 19.60 0.46 0.81
C ARG A 453 20.70 -0.30 1.53
N LEU A 454 21.19 -1.42 1.00
CA LEU A 454 22.34 -2.12 1.59
C LEU A 454 23.64 -1.32 1.54
N GLY A 455 23.80 -0.43 0.56
CA GLY A 455 25.01 0.38 0.38
C GLY A 455 24.90 1.80 0.93
N VAL A 456 23.75 2.16 1.51
CA VAL A 456 23.52 3.49 2.09
C VAL A 456 23.65 3.42 3.61
N THR A 457 23.73 4.60 4.20
CA THR A 457 24.01 4.86 5.59
C THR A 457 22.76 5.40 6.30
N PRO A 458 22.57 5.24 7.64
CA PRO A 458 21.35 5.66 8.34
C PRO A 458 21.25 7.18 8.56
N ASP A 459 21.25 7.94 7.48
CA ASP A 459 20.94 9.37 7.50
C ASP A 459 19.46 9.61 7.77
N ALA A 460 19.18 10.72 8.44
CA ALA A 460 17.83 11.20 8.66
C ALA A 460 17.64 12.60 8.09
N ALA A 461 16.38 12.89 7.76
CA ALA A 461 15.90 14.23 7.62
C ALA A 461 16.04 14.99 8.96
N VAL A 462 16.39 16.26 8.90
CA VAL A 462 16.41 17.15 10.07
C VAL A 462 15.61 18.41 9.79
N ILE A 463 14.88 18.88 10.79
CA ILE A 463 14.21 20.18 10.77
C ILE A 463 14.88 21.05 11.81
N PHE A 464 15.16 22.30 11.48
CA PHE A 464 15.76 23.24 12.42
C PHE A 464 15.04 24.57 12.41
N ASP A 465 15.08 25.22 13.56
CA ASP A 465 14.53 26.54 13.79
C ASP A 465 15.68 27.52 14.00
N TRP A 466 15.82 28.46 13.06
CA TRP A 466 16.91 29.43 13.07
C TRP A 466 16.85 30.40 14.25
N GLU A 467 15.64 30.69 14.74
CA GLU A 467 15.42 31.65 15.83
C GLU A 467 15.73 31.00 17.18
N CYS A 468 15.22 29.78 17.40
CA CYS A 468 15.43 29.03 18.62
C CYS A 468 16.78 28.30 18.68
N GLN A 469 17.56 28.28 17.59
CA GLN A 469 18.78 27.47 17.48
C GLN A 469 18.53 26.01 17.91
N ALA A 470 17.46 25.42 17.39
CA ALA A 470 17.02 24.09 17.78
C ALA A 470 16.91 23.19 16.55
N ILE A 471 17.24 21.91 16.70
CA ILE A 471 17.24 20.91 15.63
C ILE A 471 16.51 19.64 16.08
N HIS A 472 15.59 19.18 15.24
CA HIS A 472 14.86 17.94 15.39
C HIS A 472 15.35 16.93 14.36
N VAL A 473 15.62 15.71 14.81
CA VAL A 473 16.06 14.60 13.95
C VAL A 473 14.87 13.69 13.66
N ALA A 474 14.55 13.42 12.41
CA ALA A 474 13.49 12.49 12.03
C ALA A 474 13.96 11.03 12.10
N LEU A 475 13.03 10.08 11.97
CA LEU A 475 13.36 8.66 11.77
C LEU A 475 14.06 8.44 10.42
N SER A 476 15.11 7.62 10.40
CA SER A 476 15.70 7.15 9.14
C SER A 476 14.85 6.02 8.52
N PRO A 477 14.56 6.06 7.21
CA PRO A 477 13.85 4.98 6.52
C PRO A 477 14.80 3.86 6.07
N TRP A 478 16.11 3.93 6.40
CA TRP A 478 17.19 3.11 5.83
C TRP A 478 16.81 1.63 5.62
N ARG A 479 16.25 0.98 6.64
CA ARG A 479 15.79 -0.43 6.58
C ARG A 479 14.29 -0.59 6.72
N TYR A 480 13.50 0.29 6.10
CA TYR A 480 12.04 0.23 6.16
C TYR A 480 11.48 0.25 7.59
N TYR A 481 12.20 0.89 8.53
CA TYR A 481 11.92 0.91 9.97
C TYR A 481 11.96 -0.46 10.66
N ILE A 482 12.51 -1.47 10.00
CA ILE A 482 12.74 -2.79 10.60
C ILE A 482 13.87 -2.69 11.63
N ASP A 483 14.78 -1.74 11.47
CA ASP A 483 15.88 -1.44 12.38
C ASP A 483 15.45 -0.75 13.69
N VAL A 484 14.24 -0.21 13.73
CA VAL A 484 13.69 0.35 14.95
C VAL A 484 13.23 -0.78 15.89
N HIS A 485 13.65 -0.79 17.15
CA HIS A 485 13.24 -1.87 18.10
C HIS A 485 11.84 -1.70 18.67
N TYR A 486 11.29 -0.48 18.66
CA TYR A 486 9.94 -0.19 19.15
C TYR A 486 8.90 -1.05 18.43
N GLU A 487 8.16 -1.92 19.12
CA GLU A 487 7.08 -2.77 18.54
C GLU A 487 7.48 -3.54 17.25
N GLN A 488 8.75 -3.92 17.09
CA GLN A 488 9.28 -4.43 15.82
C GLN A 488 8.49 -5.60 15.24
N GLY A 489 8.19 -6.63 16.06
CA GLY A 489 7.42 -7.80 15.63
C GLY A 489 5.99 -7.45 15.21
N TRP A 490 5.35 -6.53 15.94
CA TRP A 490 4.02 -6.03 15.62
C TRP A 490 4.01 -5.24 14.32
N ARG A 491 5.04 -4.42 14.05
CA ARG A 491 5.17 -3.71 12.78
C ARG A 491 5.45 -4.64 11.61
N ILE A 492 6.25 -5.69 11.79
CA ILE A 492 6.45 -6.72 10.77
C ILE A 492 5.10 -7.41 10.48
N ALA A 493 4.36 -7.82 11.51
CA ALA A 493 3.02 -8.38 11.29
C ALA A 493 2.11 -7.40 10.54
N LYS A 494 2.06 -6.13 10.97
CA LYS A 494 1.30 -5.07 10.30
C LYS A 494 1.72 -4.91 8.83
N MET A 495 3.01 -4.93 8.51
CA MET A 495 3.51 -4.86 7.14
C MET A 495 2.91 -5.96 6.24
N TRP A 496 2.84 -7.19 6.75
CA TRP A 496 2.39 -8.36 5.99
C TRP A 496 0.85 -8.55 5.96
N PHE A 497 0.13 -7.96 6.91
CA PHE A 497 -1.32 -8.15 7.08
C PHE A 497 -2.14 -6.86 6.97
N ASN A 498 -1.56 -5.73 6.55
CA ASN A 498 -2.27 -4.45 6.38
C ASN A 498 -2.56 -4.14 4.91
N SER A 499 -3.42 -4.96 4.28
CA SER A 499 -3.89 -4.75 2.90
C SER A 499 -5.17 -3.94 2.82
#